data_AF-A0A4C1UA74-F1
#
_entry.id   AF-A0A4C1UA74-F1
#
_cell.length_a   1.000
_cell.length_b   1.000
_cell.length_c   1.000
_cell.angle_alpha   90.00
_cell.angle_beta   90.00
_cell.angle_gamma   90.00
#
_symmetry.space_group_name_H-M   'P 1'
#
loop_
_entity.id
_entity.type
_entity.pdbx_description
1 polymer ?
#
loop_
_entity_poly.entity_id
_entity_poly.type
_entity_poly.pdbx_seq_one_letter_code
_entity_poly.pdbx_strand_id
1 'polypeptide(L)'
;MMIIGLLLVLSLGQIFAVEEWKRAGCHLTGYTRNISIPDCVSFRITTNACRGYCESWSLPSIMLGFKRHPVTSLGQCCNIMESEDQDTPRPLVRLDEIRLDPSAPKQLT
;
A
#
# COMPACT_ATOMS: atom_id res chain seq x y z
N MET A 1 -21.72 41.17 -11.37
CA MET A 1 -22.15 40.03 -10.54
C MET A 1 -21.95 38.65 -11.21
N MET A 2 -21.79 38.56 -12.54
CA MET A 2 -21.55 37.28 -13.23
C MET A 2 -20.13 36.71 -13.01
N ILE A 3 -19.12 37.59 -12.90
CA ILE A 3 -17.71 37.22 -12.69
C ILE A 3 -17.49 36.59 -11.31
N ILE A 4 -18.14 37.11 -10.26
CA ILE A 4 -18.04 36.58 -8.90
C ILE A 4 -18.67 35.18 -8.82
N GLY A 5 -19.78 34.95 -9.52
CA GLY A 5 -20.41 33.63 -9.62
C GLY A 5 -19.51 32.62 -10.32
N LEU A 6 -18.84 33.01 -11.40
CA LEU A 6 -17.90 32.13 -12.12
C LEU A 6 -16.67 31.79 -11.26
N LEU A 7 -16.12 32.77 -10.55
CA LEU A 7 -15.01 32.56 -9.61
C LEU A 7 -15.39 31.63 -8.45
N LEU A 8 -16.62 31.74 -7.94
CA LEU A 8 -17.15 30.83 -6.92
C LEU A 8 -17.27 29.40 -7.44
N VAL A 9 -17.83 29.20 -8.63
CA VAL A 9 -17.96 27.85 -9.24
C VAL A 9 -16.58 27.20 -9.48
N LEU A 10 -15.61 27.97 -9.98
CA LEU A 10 -14.24 27.48 -10.19
C LEU A 10 -13.53 27.12 -8.87
N SER A 11 -13.78 27.87 -7.80
CA SER A 11 -13.21 27.58 -6.48
C SER A 11 -13.79 26.31 -5.83
N LEU A 12 -15.09 26.01 -6.02
CA LEU A 12 -15.70 24.78 -5.50
C LEU A 12 -15.20 23.52 -6.22
N GLY A 13 -14.83 23.61 -7.51
CA GLY A 13 -14.32 22.47 -8.28
C GLY A 13 -12.99 21.91 -7.77
N GLN A 14 -12.19 22.70 -7.06
CA GLN A 14 -10.88 22.28 -6.53
C GLN A 14 -11.00 21.41 -5.26
N ILE A 15 -12.17 21.38 -4.61
CA ILE A 15 -12.36 20.67 -3.33
C ILE A 15 -12.55 19.15 -3.54
N PHE A 16 -12.99 18.74 -4.74
CA PHE A 16 -13.34 17.34 -5.05
C PHE A 16 -12.21 16.53 -5.70
N ALA A 17 -10.96 16.98 -5.63
CA ALA A 17 -9.82 16.12 -5.95
C ALA A 17 -9.63 15.08 -4.83
N VAL A 18 -10.54 14.11 -4.77
CA VAL A 18 -10.39 12.95 -3.90
C VAL A 18 -9.22 12.15 -4.44
N GLU A 19 -8.18 12.12 -3.63
CA GLU A 19 -6.98 11.34 -3.87
C GLU A 19 -7.36 9.87 -4.17
N GLU A 20 -7.21 9.45 -5.43
CA GLU A 20 -7.75 8.19 -5.95
C GLU A 20 -7.25 6.94 -5.19
N TRP A 21 -6.07 7.02 -4.58
CA TRP A 21 -5.53 5.94 -3.75
C TRP A 21 -6.15 5.82 -2.36
N LYS A 22 -6.97 6.79 -1.92
CA LYS A 22 -7.69 6.74 -0.63
C LYS A 22 -9.00 5.94 -0.68
N ARG A 23 -9.28 5.26 -1.80
CA ARG A 23 -10.46 4.41 -1.94
C ARG A 23 -10.39 3.23 -0.99
N ALA A 24 -11.55 2.85 -0.42
CA ALA A 24 -11.68 1.63 0.37
C ALA A 24 -11.33 0.40 -0.48
N GLY A 25 -10.81 -0.65 0.15
CA GLY A 25 -10.37 -1.88 -0.51
C GLY A 25 -8.87 -1.90 -0.80
N CYS A 26 -8.40 -3.02 -1.37
CA CYS A 26 -7.01 -3.29 -1.70
C CYS A 26 -6.83 -3.27 -3.22
N HIS A 27 -5.96 -2.38 -3.72
CA HIS A 27 -5.82 -2.10 -5.15
C HIS A 27 -4.41 -2.42 -5.62
N LEU A 28 -4.29 -3.01 -6.82
CA LEU A 28 -3.01 -3.24 -7.47
C LEU A 28 -2.48 -1.93 -8.07
N THR A 29 -1.21 -1.62 -7.82
CA THR A 29 -0.55 -0.41 -8.26
C THR A 29 0.87 -0.71 -8.73
N GLY A 30 1.36 0.02 -9.74
CA GLY A 30 2.74 -0.07 -10.15
C GLY A 30 3.64 0.67 -9.16
N TYR A 31 4.62 -0.03 -8.59
CA TYR A 31 5.60 0.54 -7.69
C TYR A 31 7.01 0.40 -8.26
N THR A 32 7.72 1.51 -8.30
CA THR A 32 9.10 1.54 -8.79
C THR A 32 10.05 1.92 -7.69
N ARG A 33 11.03 1.06 -7.40
CA ARG A 33 12.07 1.31 -6.39
C ARG A 33 13.46 1.21 -7.01
N ASN A 34 14.34 2.10 -6.58
CA ASN A 34 15.76 1.97 -6.87
C ASN A 34 16.38 1.00 -5.85
N ILE A 35 17.03 -0.05 -6.36
CA ILE A 35 17.71 -1.05 -5.56
C ILE A 35 19.21 -0.79 -5.66
N SER A 36 19.85 -0.67 -4.51
CA SER A 36 21.29 -0.51 -4.38
C SER A 36 21.84 -1.68 -3.58
N ILE A 37 22.72 -2.46 -4.19
CA ILE A 37 23.40 -3.59 -3.56
C ILE A 37 24.88 -3.23 -3.47
N PRO A 38 25.53 -3.44 -2.32
CA PRO A 38 26.98 -3.24 -2.20
C PRO A 38 27.72 -3.98 -3.32
N ASP A 39 28.78 -3.35 -3.84
CA ASP A 39 29.61 -3.90 -4.92
C ASP A 39 28.89 -4.16 -6.26
N CYS A 40 27.66 -3.64 -6.43
CA CYS A 40 26.86 -3.75 -7.63
C CYS A 40 26.36 -2.39 -8.13
N VAL A 41 26.04 -2.30 -9.42
CA VAL A 41 25.45 -1.10 -10.01
C VAL A 41 24.00 -0.96 -9.56
N SER A 42 23.59 0.21 -9.08
CA SER A 42 22.21 0.46 -8.67
C SER A 42 21.26 0.36 -9.87
N PHE A 43 20.09 -0.24 -9.68
CA PHE A 43 19.13 -0.46 -10.75
C PHE A 43 17.69 -0.21 -10.28
N ARG A 44 16.86 0.22 -11.23
CA ARG A 44 15.46 0.57 -10.98
C ARG A 44 14.56 -0.61 -11.34
N ILE A 45 13.86 -1.17 -10.35
CA ILE A 45 12.85 -2.21 -10.58
C ILE A 45 11.47 -1.58 -10.52
N THR A 46 10.64 -1.84 -11.53
CA THR A 46 9.20 -1.60 -11.51
C THR A 46 8.48 -2.93 -11.35
N THR A 47 7.71 -3.05 -10.28
CA THR A 47 6.90 -4.25 -9.96
C THR A 47 5.49 -3.83 -9.55
N ASN A 48 4.55 -4.77 -9.62
CA ASN A 48 3.24 -4.56 -9.05
C ASN A 48 3.32 -4.64 -7.52
N ALA A 49 2.59 -3.77 -6.83
CA ALA A 49 2.42 -3.73 -5.39
C ALA A 49 0.94 -3.49 -5.06
N CYS A 50 0.55 -3.71 -3.81
CA CYS A 50 -0.81 -3.45 -3.36
C CYS A 50 -0.85 -2.21 -2.46
N ARG A 51 -1.86 -1.35 -2.64
CA ARG A 51 -2.12 -0.20 -1.77
C ARG A 51 -3.61 -0.12 -1.48
N GLY A 52 -3.98 0.08 -0.22
CA GLY A 52 -5.38 0.14 0.13
C GLY A 52 -5.71 0.15 1.62
N TYR A 53 -6.98 0.40 1.91
CA TYR A 53 -7.56 0.36 3.25
C TYR A 53 -8.48 -0.84 3.35
N CYS A 54 -8.06 -1.84 4.11
CA CYS A 54 -8.84 -3.06 4.35
C CYS A 54 -9.69 -2.92 5.61
N GLU A 55 -10.81 -3.63 5.62
CA GLU A 55 -11.73 -3.63 6.76
C GLU A 55 -11.06 -4.21 8.00
N SER A 56 -11.26 -3.50 9.11
CA SER A 56 -10.87 -3.97 10.43
C SER A 56 -11.89 -3.52 11.46
N TRP A 57 -12.16 -4.38 12.43
CA TRP A 57 -13.08 -4.10 13.50
C TRP A 57 -12.60 -4.72 14.82
N SER A 58 -13.07 -4.16 15.92
CA SER A 58 -12.74 -4.62 17.27
C SER A 58 -14.01 -4.71 18.10
N LEU A 59 -14.19 -5.84 18.77
CA LEU A 59 -15.32 -6.07 19.67
C LEU A 59 -14.82 -6.47 21.06
N PRO A 60 -15.58 -6.14 22.12
CA PRO A 60 -15.34 -6.71 23.44
C PRO A 60 -15.42 -8.24 23.38
N SER A 61 -14.37 -8.91 23.84
CA SER A 61 -14.24 -10.38 23.73
C SER A 61 -15.36 -11.16 24.44
N ILE A 62 -15.97 -10.55 25.46
CA ILE A 62 -17.12 -11.10 26.18
C ILE A 62 -18.31 -11.41 25.25
N MET A 63 -18.51 -10.62 24.20
CA MET A 63 -19.59 -10.81 23.23
C MET A 63 -19.38 -12.03 22.33
N LEU A 64 -18.12 -12.47 22.18
CA LEU A 64 -17.73 -13.65 21.39
C LEU A 64 -17.46 -14.89 22.27
N GLY A 65 -17.70 -14.81 23.59
CA GLY A 65 -17.44 -15.92 24.53
C GLY A 65 -15.98 -16.13 24.90
N PHE A 66 -15.06 -15.24 24.48
CA PHE A 66 -13.65 -15.30 24.85
C PHE A 66 -13.41 -14.60 26.19
N LYS A 67 -12.83 -15.32 27.15
CA LYS A 67 -12.55 -14.81 28.52
C LYS A 67 -11.09 -14.46 28.79
N ARG A 68 -10.18 -14.75 27.86
CA ARG A 68 -8.73 -14.62 28.08
C ARG A 68 -8.18 -13.22 27.78
N HIS A 69 -8.84 -12.50 26.89
CA HIS A 69 -8.46 -11.16 26.46
C HIS A 69 -9.70 -10.26 26.52
N PRO A 70 -9.57 -8.95 26.81
CA PRO A 70 -10.71 -8.04 26.97
C PRO A 70 -11.29 -7.56 25.63
N VAL A 71 -10.47 -7.51 24.58
CA VAL A 71 -10.84 -7.04 23.24
C VAL A 71 -10.31 -8.02 22.20
N THR A 72 -11.16 -8.37 21.23
CA THR A 72 -10.80 -9.17 20.06
C THR A 72 -10.90 -8.28 18.82
N SER A 73 -9.80 -8.13 18.09
CA SER A 73 -9.73 -7.39 16.84
C SER A 73 -9.56 -8.33 15.65
N LEU A 74 -10.31 -8.09 14.59
CA LEU A 74 -10.16 -8.77 13.31
C LEU A 74 -9.81 -7.71 12.26
N GLY A 75 -8.68 -7.88 11.60
CA GLY A 75 -8.26 -7.01 10.51
C GLY A 75 -7.83 -7.84 9.31
N GLN A 76 -8.26 -7.42 8.13
CA GLN A 76 -7.72 -7.93 6.88
C GLN A 76 -6.52 -7.08 6.47
N CYS A 77 -5.43 -7.71 6.05
CA CYS A 77 -4.27 -7.00 5.52
C CYS A 77 -4.30 -7.03 3.99
N CYS A 78 -4.00 -5.91 3.35
CA CYS A 78 -3.88 -5.81 1.90
C CYS A 78 -2.60 -6.56 1.45
N ASN A 79 -2.75 -7.61 0.64
CA ASN A 79 -1.64 -8.44 0.18
C ASN A 79 -1.81 -8.88 -1.28
N ILE A 80 -0.71 -9.21 -1.94
CA ILE A 80 -0.69 -9.84 -3.26
C ILE A 80 -1.02 -11.34 -3.09
N MET A 81 -2.06 -11.80 -3.78
CA MET A 81 -2.57 -13.17 -3.65
C MET A 81 -2.02 -14.11 -4.73
N GLU A 82 -1.67 -13.55 -5.89
CA GLU A 82 -1.18 -14.29 -7.04
C GLU A 82 -0.01 -13.52 -7.65
N SER A 83 1.08 -14.24 -7.93
CA SER A 83 2.27 -13.70 -8.55
C SER A 83 2.65 -14.58 -9.73
N GLU A 84 2.96 -13.94 -10.86
CA GLU A 84 3.52 -14.62 -12.01
C GLU A 84 5.05 -14.59 -11.93
N ASP A 85 5.66 -15.78 -12.01
CA ASP A 85 7.11 -15.91 -12.11
C ASP A 85 7.54 -15.64 -13.56
N GLN A 86 8.11 -14.45 -13.79
CA GLN A 86 8.73 -14.14 -15.09
C GLN A 86 10.13 -14.74 -15.17
N ASP A 87 10.30 -15.77 -15.99
CA ASP A 87 11.57 -16.42 -16.32
C ASP A 87 12.43 -15.61 -17.31
N THR A 88 12.17 -14.30 -17.42
CA THR A 88 12.95 -13.44 -18.31
C THR A 88 14.31 -13.12 -17.66
N PRO A 89 15.44 -13.23 -18.39
CA PRO A 89 16.73 -12.90 -17.84
C PRO A 89 16.84 -11.39 -17.59
N ARG A 90 16.49 -10.96 -16.38
CA ARG A 90 16.98 -9.68 -15.83
C ARG A 90 18.45 -9.87 -15.42
N PRO A 91 19.31 -8.83 -15.49
CA PRO A 91 20.70 -8.93 -15.05
C PRO A 91 20.73 -9.58 -13.66
N LEU A 92 21.27 -10.80 -13.59
CA LEU A 92 21.26 -11.64 -12.41
C LEU A 92 22.06 -10.96 -11.30
N VAL A 93 21.37 -10.31 -10.37
CA VAL A 93 21.83 -10.31 -8.99
C VAL A 93 21.41 -11.67 -8.42
N ARG A 94 22.34 -12.42 -7.82
CA ARG A 94 21.99 -13.65 -7.10
C ARG A 94 20.88 -13.32 -6.08
N LEU A 95 19.70 -13.90 -6.26
CA LEU A 95 18.55 -13.72 -5.36
C LEU A 95 18.89 -14.16 -3.93
N ASP A 96 19.87 -15.05 -3.78
CA ASP A 96 20.45 -15.54 -2.53
C ASP A 96 21.03 -14.40 -1.65
N GLU A 97 21.29 -13.22 -2.22
CA GLU A 97 21.88 -12.06 -1.53
C GLU A 97 20.88 -10.92 -1.29
N ILE A 98 19.68 -10.98 -1.89
CA ILE A 98 18.57 -10.09 -1.50
C ILE A 98 17.95 -10.67 -0.24
N ARG A 99 18.62 -10.49 0.89
CA ARG A 99 17.96 -10.58 2.19
C ARG A 99 16.95 -9.44 2.22
N LEU A 100 15.67 -9.74 2.01
CA LEU A 100 14.57 -8.86 2.42
C LEU A 100 14.88 -8.46 3.85
N ASP A 101 15.33 -7.22 4.05
CA ASP A 101 15.68 -6.74 5.38
C ASP A 101 14.41 -6.81 6.22
N PRO A 102 14.30 -7.77 7.18
CA PRO A 102 13.11 -7.87 8.01
C PRO A 102 13.05 -6.71 9.01
N SER A 103 14.10 -5.89 9.08
CA SER A 103 14.20 -4.67 9.88
C SER A 103 13.92 -3.39 9.11
N ALA A 104 13.56 -3.47 7.81
CA ALA A 104 13.03 -2.31 7.11
C ALA A 104 11.86 -1.76 7.94
N PRO A 105 11.95 -0.52 8.48
CA PRO A 105 10.92 -0.01 9.35
C PRO A 105 9.62 -0.03 8.55
N LYS A 106 8.59 -0.65 9.14
CA LYS A 106 7.22 -0.29 8.80
C LYS A 106 7.15 1.22 9.05
N GLN A 107 7.37 2.02 8.01
CA GLN A 107 7.21 3.47 8.08
C GLN A 107 5.73 3.70 8.35
N LEU A 108 5.43 3.77 9.65
CA LEU A 108 4.18 4.26 10.20
C LEU A 108 4.34 5.78 10.17
N THR A 109 3.88 6.40 9.08
CA THR A 109 3.61 7.84 9.02
C THR A 109 2.12 8.03 8.83
#